data_AF-A0A969HP39-F1
#
_entry.id   AF-A0A969HP39-F1
#
_cell.length_a   1.000
_cell.length_b   1.000
_cell.length_c   1.000
_cell.angle_alpha   90.00
_cell.angle_beta   90.00
_cell.angle_gamma   90.00
#
_symmetry.space_group_name_H-M   'P 1'
#
loop_
_entity.id
_entity.type
_entity.pdbx_description
1 polymer ?
#
loop_
_entity_poly.entity_id
_entity_poly.type
_entity_poly.pdbx_seq_one_letter_code
_entity_poly.pdbx_strand_id
1 'polypeptide(L)'
;MDIRECIALGDNLARLLLLKLRSFENISDILVLSTCNRTEIYYASPIDYFDQIVSEILSLRGLAHEPTFKPYFQAINDHHEAVTHLFEVAMGLDSQVVGDM
;
A
#
# COMPACT_ATOMS: atom_id res chain seq x y z
N MET A 1 -8.28 6.70 17.18
CA MET A 1 -7.10 6.30 16.39
C MET A 1 -7.63 5.98 15.01
N ASP A 2 -7.11 6.65 13.99
CA ASP A 2 -7.56 6.41 12.62
C ASP A 2 -7.00 5.05 12.16
N ILE A 3 -7.79 4.27 11.42
CA ILE A 3 -7.37 2.96 10.92
C ILE A 3 -6.14 3.10 10.01
N ARG A 4 -6.01 4.24 9.33
CA ARG A 4 -4.85 4.58 8.51
C ARG A 4 -3.56 4.62 9.33
N GLU A 5 -3.58 5.22 10.53
CA GLU A 5 -2.41 5.25 11.43
C GLU A 5 -2.03 3.84 11.92
N CYS A 6 -3.03 2.97 12.12
CA CYS A 6 -2.83 1.57 12.51
C CYS A 6 -2.17 0.74 11.40
N ILE A 7 -2.17 1.21 10.15
CA ILE A 7 -1.60 0.49 9.00
C ILE A 7 -0.33 1.18 8.43
N ALA A 8 -0.19 2.50 8.58
CA ALA A 8 0.99 3.30 8.18
C ALA A 8 2.37 2.68 8.52
N LEU A 9 3.14 2.31 7.50
CA LEU A 9 4.45 1.71 7.66
C LEU A 9 5.51 2.81 7.71
N GLY A 10 6.17 2.98 8.86
CA GLY A 10 7.38 3.80 8.92
C GLY A 10 8.48 3.25 7.99
N ASP A 11 9.46 4.08 7.64
CA ASP A 11 10.49 3.80 6.60
C ASP A 11 11.10 2.40 6.68
N ASN A 12 11.41 1.93 7.90
CA ASN A 12 11.99 0.61 8.11
C ASN A 12 11.03 -0.53 7.74
N LEU A 13 9.75 -0.42 8.11
CA LEU A 13 8.73 -1.42 7.78
C LEU A 13 8.35 -1.36 6.31
N ALA A 14 8.26 -0.17 5.73
CA ALA A 14 8.03 0.00 4.29
C ALA A 14 9.15 -0.64 3.46
N ARG A 15 10.42 -0.43 3.86
CA ARG A 15 11.57 -1.08 3.23
C ARG A 15 11.56 -2.59 3.40
N LEU A 16 11.17 -3.09 4.58
CA LEU A 16 11.06 -4.53 4.82
C LEU A 16 9.95 -5.14 3.96
N LEU A 17 8.79 -4.48 3.84
CA LEU A 17 7.72 -4.89 2.93
C LEU A 17 8.23 -4.98 1.50
N LEU A 18 8.88 -3.93 0.99
CA LEU A 18 9.46 -3.93 -0.36
C LEU A 18 10.40 -5.13 -0.59
N LEU A 19 11.27 -5.45 0.38
CA LEU A 19 12.17 -6.60 0.28
C LEU A 19 11.43 -7.94 0.25
N LYS A 20 10.35 -8.09 1.03
CA LYS A 20 9.49 -9.29 0.98
C LYS A 20 8.75 -9.40 -0.35
N LEU A 21 8.18 -8.31 -0.85
CA LEU A 21 7.45 -8.35 -2.12
C LEU A 21 8.38 -8.66 -3.29
N ARG A 22 9.64 -8.24 -3.24
CA ARG A 22 10.65 -8.65 -4.23
C ARG A 22 10.96 -10.15 -4.25
N SER A 23 10.64 -10.90 -3.19
CA SER A 23 10.79 -12.36 -3.20
C SER A 23 9.58 -13.09 -3.77
N PHE A 24 8.49 -12.38 -4.08
CA PHE A 24 7.33 -12.99 -4.73
C PHE A 24 7.66 -13.21 -6.20
N GLU A 25 7.38 -14.41 -6.70
CA GLU A 25 7.55 -14.71 -8.13
C GLU A 25 6.62 -13.81 -8.97
N ASN A 26 7.01 -13.52 -10.20
CA ASN A 26 6.18 -12.79 -11.17
C ASN A 26 5.78 -11.35 -10.80
N ILE A 27 6.20 -10.81 -9.66
CA ILE A 27 6.10 -9.38 -9.39
C ILE A 27 7.30 -8.65 -10.00
N SER A 28 7.03 -7.70 -10.89
CA SER A 28 7.97 -6.68 -11.35
C SER A 28 7.55 -5.29 -10.85
N ASP A 29 8.49 -4.34 -10.89
CA ASP A 29 8.24 -2.91 -10.67
C ASP A 29 7.38 -2.59 -9.45
N ILE A 30 8.00 -2.60 -8.27
CA ILE A 30 7.30 -2.43 -6.99
C ILE A 30 7.55 -1.02 -6.44
N LEU A 31 6.47 -0.33 -6.09
CA LEU A 31 6.50 0.91 -5.33
C LEU A 31 5.68 0.73 -4.05
N VAL A 32 6.33 0.96 -2.91
CA VAL A 32 5.69 1.03 -1.60
C VAL A 32 5.61 2.51 -1.21
N LEU A 33 4.39 3.05 -1.16
CA LEU A 33 4.13 4.41 -0.70
C LEU A 33 3.45 4.33 0.67
N SER A 34 4.12 4.80 1.70
CA SER A 34 3.51 4.86 3.03
C SER A 34 3.76 6.21 3.68
N THR A 35 2.68 6.84 4.13
CA THR A 35 2.67 8.06 4.93
C THR A 35 1.72 7.85 6.12
N CYS A 36 1.56 8.85 6.98
CA CYS A 36 0.62 8.77 8.10
C CYS A 36 -0.83 8.47 7.65
N ASN A 37 -1.20 8.91 6.44
CA ASN A 37 -2.59 8.90 5.97
C ASN A 37 -2.85 7.90 4.82
N ARG A 38 -1.81 7.27 4.25
CA ARG A 38 -1.96 6.28 3.18
C ARG A 38 -0.90 5.21 3.24
N THR A 39 -1.28 4.00 2.85
CA THR A 39 -0.35 2.90 2.58
C THR A 39 -0.83 2.25 1.29
N GLU A 40 -0.05 2.44 0.23
CA GLU A 40 -0.37 2.02 -1.12
C GLU A 40 0.79 1.21 -1.68
N ILE A 41 0.43 0.12 -2.37
CA ILE A 41 1.38 -0.78 -3.00
C ILE A 41 1.04 -0.83 -4.48
N TYR A 42 1.96 -0.35 -5.31
CA TYR A 42 1.86 -0.47 -6.76
C TYR A 42 2.83 -1.56 -7.19
N TYR A 43 2.36 -2.46 -8.03
CA TYR A 43 3.15 -3.56 -8.53
C TYR A 43 2.65 -3.99 -9.91
N ALA A 44 3.56 -4.49 -10.75
CA ALA A 44 3.22 -5.13 -12.00
C ALA A 44 3.33 -6.65 -11.83
N SER A 45 2.30 -7.39 -12.22
CA SER A 45 2.30 -8.85 -12.14
C SER A 45 1.24 -9.43 -13.08
N PRO A 46 1.48 -10.61 -13.68
CA PRO A 46 0.45 -11.33 -14.43
C PRO A 46 -0.62 -11.97 -13.52
N ILE A 47 -0.40 -11.99 -12.20
CA ILE A 47 -1.32 -12.55 -11.21
C ILE A 47 -1.59 -11.58 -10.06
N ASP A 48 -2.79 -11.66 -9.49
CA ASP A 48 -3.20 -10.82 -8.37
C ASP A 48 -2.58 -11.33 -7.05
N TYR A 49 -1.88 -10.43 -6.37
CA TYR A 49 -1.23 -10.67 -5.07
C TYR A 49 -1.90 -9.91 -3.92
N PHE A 50 -3.08 -9.34 -4.13
CA PHE A 50 -3.78 -8.49 -3.16
C PHE A 50 -3.84 -9.10 -1.76
N ASP A 51 -4.33 -10.35 -1.65
CA ASP A 51 -4.50 -11.00 -0.35
C ASP A 51 -3.17 -11.27 0.36
N GLN A 52 -2.13 -11.65 -0.39
CA GLN A 52 -0.79 -11.89 0.14
C GLN A 52 -0.15 -10.59 0.60
N ILE A 53 -0.27 -9.51 -0.17
CA ILE A 53 0.26 -8.19 0.17
C ILE A 53 -0.43 -7.63 1.41
N VAL A 54 -1.76 -7.73 1.49
CA VAL A 54 -2.53 -7.33 2.68
C VAL A 54 -2.08 -8.12 3.91
N SER A 55 -1.92 -9.44 3.78
CA SER A 55 -1.41 -10.29 4.85
C SER A 55 -0.02 -9.86 5.33
N GLU A 56 0.89 -9.49 4.42
CA GLU A 56 2.23 -9.02 4.77
C GLU A 56 2.21 -7.67 5.49
N ILE A 57 1.38 -6.72 5.05
CA ILE A 57 1.19 -5.43 5.71
C ILE A 57 0.69 -5.64 7.14
N LEU A 58 -0.36 -6.45 7.31
CA LEU A 58 -0.92 -6.75 8.63
C LEU A 58 0.08 -7.49 9.51
N SER A 59 0.84 -8.43 8.96
CA SER A 59 1.89 -9.15 9.68
C SER A 59 2.99 -8.22 10.20
N LEU A 60 3.45 -7.27 9.38
CA LEU A 60 4.45 -6.28 9.77
C LEU A 60 3.96 -5.33 10.86
N ARG A 61 2.64 -5.13 10.97
CA ARG A 61 2.01 -4.34 12.03
C ARG A 61 1.60 -5.16 13.26
N GLY A 62 1.80 -6.48 13.25
CA GLY A 62 1.34 -7.36 14.33
C GLY A 62 -0.18 -7.58 14.35
N LEU A 63 -0.85 -7.38 13.23
CA LEU A 63 -2.31 -7.43 13.04
C LEU A 63 -2.75 -8.63 12.17
N ALA A 64 -1.88 -9.61 11.93
CA ALA A 64 -2.14 -10.73 11.00
C ALA A 64 -3.41 -11.55 11.32
N HIS A 65 -3.85 -11.55 12.58
CA HIS A 65 -5.01 -12.31 13.05
C HIS A 65 -6.26 -11.46 13.24
N GLU A 66 -6.24 -10.21 12.76
CA GLU A 66 -7.35 -9.25 12.90
C GLU A 66 -8.10 -9.11 11.57
N PRO A 67 -9.16 -9.92 11.33
CA PRO A 67 -9.91 -9.89 10.07
C PRO A 67 -10.59 -8.55 9.81
N THR A 68 -10.78 -7.74 10.86
CA THR A 68 -11.37 -6.41 10.83
C THR A 68 -10.64 -5.45 9.90
N PHE A 69 -9.33 -5.64 9.65
CA PHE A 69 -8.58 -4.70 8.81
C PHE A 69 -8.70 -4.95 7.31
N LYS A 70 -8.96 -6.19 6.88
CA LYS A 70 -9.01 -6.56 5.45
C LYS A 70 -10.01 -5.72 4.63
N PRO A 71 -11.24 -5.42 5.12
CA PRO A 71 -12.21 -4.61 4.39
C PRO A 71 -11.78 -3.15 4.12
N TYR A 72 -10.73 -2.66 4.78
CA TYR A 72 -10.21 -1.30 4.56
C TYR A 72 -9.17 -1.23 3.43
N PHE A 73 -8.82 -2.37 2.82
CA PHE A 73 -7.97 -2.43 1.64
C PHE A 73 -8.83 -2.52 0.39
N GLN A 74 -8.42 -1.82 -0.67
CA GLN A 74 -9.05 -1.85 -1.97
C GLN A 74 -8.01 -2.24 -3.02
N ALA A 75 -8.43 -3.05 -4.00
CA ALA A 75 -7.64 -3.39 -5.16
C ALA A 75 -8.05 -2.51 -6.35
N ILE A 76 -7.05 -1.98 -7.06
CA ILE A 76 -7.22 -1.35 -8.37
C ILE A 76 -6.43 -2.21 -9.35
N ASN A 77 -7.14 -3.08 -10.07
CA ASN A 77 -6.52 -4.05 -10.99
C ASN A 77 -6.48 -3.54 -12.44
N ASP A 78 -7.22 -2.48 -12.77
CA ASP A 78 -7.13 -1.84 -14.07
C ASP A 78 -5.85 -0.99 -14.15
N HIS A 79 -5.08 -1.19 -15.23
CA HIS A 79 -3.80 -0.51 -15.41
C HIS A 79 -3.95 1.00 -15.52
N HIS A 80 -4.94 1.48 -16.28
CA HIS A 80 -5.13 2.91 -16.51
C HIS A 80 -5.60 3.60 -15.23
N GLU A 81 -6.52 2.98 -14.49
CA GLU A 81 -6.98 3.47 -13.20
C GLU A 81 -5.82 3.55 -12.18
N ALA A 82 -5.00 2.51 -12.06
CA ALA A 82 -3.87 2.48 -11.14
C ALA A 82 -2.82 3.56 -11.45
N VAL A 83 -2.50 3.75 -12.74
CA VAL A 83 -1.55 4.78 -13.17
C VAL A 83 -2.11 6.18 -12.95
N THR A 84 -3.40 6.39 -13.24
CA THR A 84 -4.07 7.68 -13.01
C THR A 84 -4.04 8.05 -11.53
N HIS A 85 -4.41 7.11 -10.66
CA HIS A 85 -4.38 7.29 -9.20
C HIS A 85 -2.96 7.64 -8.71
N LEU A 86 -1.93 6.94 -9.20
CA LEU A 86 -0.54 7.26 -8.86
C LEU A 86 -0.16 8.71 -9.23
N PHE A 87 -0.56 9.18 -10.42
CA PHE A 87 -0.31 10.55 -10.84
C PHE A 87 -1.08 11.57 -9.99
N GLU A 88 -2.34 11.31 -9.65
CA GLU A 88 -3.14 12.17 -8.78
C GLU A 88 -2.51 12.29 -7.38
N VAL A 89 -2.04 11.17 -6.82
CA VAL A 89 -1.30 11.14 -5.56
C VAL A 89 0.01 11.92 -5.67
N ALA A 90 0.79 11.72 -6.74
CA ALA A 90 2.07 12.41 -6.95
C ALA A 90 1.92 13.92 -7.17
N MET A 91 0.83 14.35 -7.81
CA MET A 91 0.50 15.76 -8.01
C MET A 91 -0.10 16.43 -6.77
N GLY A 92 -0.32 15.67 -5.69
CA GLY A 92 -0.93 16.17 -4.46
C GLY A 92 -2.43 16.43 -4.59
N LEU A 93 -3.08 15.94 -5.65
CA LEU A 93 -4.54 16.08 -5.85
C LEU A 93 -5.33 15.26 -4.82
N ASP A 94 -4.74 14.20 -4.28
CA ASP A 94 -5.27 13.42 -3.15
C ASP A 94 -4.59 13.80 -1.80
N SER A 95 -3.97 14.98 -1.71
CA SER A 95 -3.40 15.42 -0.42
C SER A 95 -4.48 16.03 0.46
N GLN A 96 -4.73 15.41 1.62
CA GLN A 96 -5.34 16.09 2.77
C GLN A 96 -4.34 17.03 3.46
N VAL A 97 -3.54 17.76 2.68
CA VAL A 97 -2.74 18.88 3.18
C VAL A 97 -3.47 20.14 2.74
N VAL A 98 -4.60 20.41 3.38
CA VAL A 98 -5.07 21.78 3.51
C VAL A 98 -4.16 22.42 4.56
N GLY A 99 -3.18 23.21 4.11
CA GLY A 99 -2.30 23.99 4.97
C GLY A 99 -0.83 23.62 4.84
N ASP A 100 -0.17 24.15 3.82
CA ASP A 100 1.01 25.02 3.97
C ASP A 100 1.45 25.48 2.58
N MET A 101 0.81 26.55 2.11
CA MET A 101 1.47 27.57 1.29
C MET A 101 0.95 28.93 1.73
#